data_AF-A0A7W1B5Y2-F1
#
_entry.id   AF-A0A7W1B5Y2-F1
#
_cell.length_a   1.000
_cell.length_b   1.000
_cell.length_c   1.000
_cell.angle_alpha   90.00
_cell.angle_beta   90.00
_cell.angle_gamma   90.00
#
_symmetry.space_group_name_H-M   'P 1'
#
loop_
_entity.id
_entity.type
_entity.pdbx_description
1 polymer ?
#
loop_
_entity_poly.entity_id
_entity_poly.type
_entity_poly.pdbx_seq_one_letter_code
_entity_poly.pdbx_strand_id
1 'polypeptide(L)'
;MKLHSLAEAVEVARPIMSDTTDEQSAGTLLLGIWAASHLTWVDVDIKKNETSFALVKKDADEARGKRMCTSGSIIQIAKQELGGLKVYSGLLMTYGQELIWFVAAGSTGSLVQRSQARFCGVVTGTYDYSNSGGGTGHAVAVVGMFDLASNKK
;
A
#
# COMPACT_ATOMS: atom_id res chain seq x y z
N MET A 1 21.25 9.18 6.22
CA MET A 1 20.17 10.18 6.29
C MET A 1 19.05 9.57 7.14
N LYS A 2 18.69 10.18 8.28
CA LYS A 2 17.54 9.73 9.08
C LYS A 2 16.32 10.47 8.53
N LEU A 3 15.36 9.74 7.95
CA LEU A 3 14.11 10.30 7.48
C LEU A 3 13.12 10.28 8.63
N HIS A 4 12.66 11.46 9.04
CA HIS A 4 11.93 11.64 10.30
C HIS A 4 10.41 11.77 10.08
N SER A 5 9.95 11.94 8.84
CA SER A 5 8.52 12.05 8.53
C SER A 5 8.12 11.27 7.27
N LEU A 6 6.82 10.98 7.14
CA LEU A 6 6.24 10.37 5.94
C LEU A 6 6.50 11.24 4.69
N ALA A 7 6.40 12.57 4.80
CA ALA A 7 6.60 13.45 3.67
C ALA A 7 8.02 13.34 3.09
N GLU A 8 9.05 13.38 3.94
CA GLU A 8 10.45 13.19 3.53
C GLU A 8 10.67 11.80 2.92
N ALA A 9 10.09 10.76 3.50
CA ALA A 9 10.20 9.40 2.98
C ALA A 9 9.56 9.26 1.59
N VAL A 10 8.41 9.90 1.37
CA VAL A 10 7.75 9.96 0.07
C VAL A 10 8.59 10.74 -0.93
N GLU A 11 9.15 11.91 -0.56
CA GLU A 11 9.99 12.70 -1.46
C GLU A 11 11.23 11.92 -1.94
N VAL A 12 11.84 11.13 -1.07
CA VAL A 12 12.99 10.28 -1.42
C VAL A 12 12.59 9.09 -2.29
N ALA A 13 11.45 8.46 -2.01
CA ALA A 13 11.00 7.29 -2.74
C ALA A 13 10.35 7.62 -4.09
N ARG A 14 9.69 8.78 -4.22
CA ARG A 14 8.88 9.16 -5.39
C ARG A 14 9.63 9.12 -6.73
N PRO A 15 10.89 9.56 -6.85
CA PRO A 15 11.63 9.52 -8.13
C PRO A 15 11.85 8.11 -8.68
N ILE A 16 11.75 7.08 -7.84
CA ILE A 16 11.94 5.67 -8.20
C ILE A 16 10.66 4.85 -8.02
N MET A 17 9.52 5.50 -7.77
CA MET A 17 8.21 4.88 -7.86
C MET A 17 7.81 4.70 -9.33
N SER A 18 7.23 3.56 -9.65
CA SER A 18 6.94 3.17 -11.03
C SER A 18 5.69 2.31 -11.09
N ASP A 19 5.01 2.38 -12.23
CA ASP A 19 4.03 1.37 -12.61
C ASP A 19 4.76 0.08 -12.99
N THR A 20 4.20 -1.06 -12.62
CA THR A 20 4.91 -2.35 -12.70
C THR A 20 4.02 -3.48 -13.21
N THR A 21 4.65 -4.50 -13.78
CA THR A 21 4.00 -5.75 -14.21
C THR A 21 4.77 -6.92 -13.64
N ASP A 22 4.11 -7.74 -12.81
CA ASP A 22 4.68 -8.94 -12.17
C ASP A 22 5.96 -8.69 -11.32
N GLU A 23 6.28 -7.43 -11.03
CA GLU A 23 7.44 -7.03 -10.23
C GLU A 23 7.07 -5.94 -9.21
N GLN A 24 7.93 -5.71 -8.22
CA GLN A 24 7.73 -4.67 -7.22
C GLN A 24 8.53 -3.42 -7.58
N SER A 25 7.89 -2.26 -7.54
CA SER A 25 8.57 -0.98 -7.78
C SER A 25 9.62 -0.69 -6.69
N ALA A 26 10.81 -0.24 -7.09
CA ALA A 26 11.89 0.12 -6.16
C ALA A 26 11.47 1.20 -5.15
N GLY A 27 10.69 2.19 -5.57
CA GLY A 27 10.12 3.21 -4.68
C GLY A 27 9.10 2.66 -3.70
N THR A 28 8.33 1.65 -4.10
CA THR A 28 7.43 0.93 -3.17
C THR A 28 8.25 0.19 -2.11
N LEU A 29 9.28 -0.54 -2.53
CA LEU A 29 10.16 -1.26 -1.62
C LEU A 29 10.84 -0.32 -0.62
N LEU A 30 11.41 0.78 -1.11
CA LEU A 30 12.08 1.77 -0.28
C LEU A 30 11.13 2.39 0.74
N LEU A 31 9.94 2.81 0.30
CA LEU A 31 8.92 3.36 1.20
C LEU A 31 8.43 2.30 2.20
N GLY A 32 8.29 1.04 1.78
CA GLY A 32 7.92 -0.09 2.63
C GLY A 32 8.94 -0.35 3.74
N ILE A 33 10.24 -0.29 3.44
CA ILE A 33 11.33 -0.43 4.43
C ILE A 33 11.26 0.70 5.46
N TRP A 34 11.12 1.95 5.03
CA TRP A 34 10.97 3.08 5.93
C TRP A 34 9.71 2.91 6.80
N ALA A 35 8.59 2.55 6.15
CA ALA A 35 7.30 2.42 6.81
C ALA A 35 7.30 1.32 7.88
N ALA A 36 7.99 0.21 7.65
CA ALA A 36 8.09 -0.90 8.59
C ALA A 36 8.68 -0.52 9.96
N SER A 37 9.42 0.59 10.04
CA SER A 37 10.10 1.06 11.25
C SER A 37 9.61 2.42 11.77
N HIS A 38 8.98 3.24 10.92
CA HIS A 38 8.66 4.63 11.26
C HIS A 38 7.19 5.02 11.03
N LEU A 39 6.43 4.30 10.19
CA LEU A 39 5.08 4.72 9.86
C LEU A 39 4.16 4.55 11.07
N THR A 40 3.39 5.60 11.36
CA THR A 40 2.35 5.58 12.39
C THR A 40 0.97 5.73 11.77
N TRP A 41 -0.07 5.34 12.51
CA TRP A 41 -1.45 5.46 12.01
C TRP A 41 -1.84 6.90 11.67
N VAL A 42 -1.36 7.89 12.45
CA VAL A 42 -1.67 9.31 12.26
C VAL A 42 -1.13 9.84 10.92
N ASP A 43 -0.07 9.25 10.39
CA ASP A 43 0.51 9.69 9.11
C ASP A 43 -0.42 9.41 7.91
N VAL A 44 -1.23 8.34 8.00
CA VAL A 44 -2.05 7.81 6.89
C VAL A 44 -3.56 7.94 7.11
N ASP A 45 -4.03 8.12 8.36
CA ASP A 45 -5.44 8.28 8.67
C ASP A 45 -5.94 9.69 8.35
N ILE A 46 -6.18 9.92 7.06
CA ILE A 46 -6.69 11.18 6.55
C ILE A 46 -8.22 11.19 6.50
N LYS A 47 -8.82 12.34 6.82
CA LYS A 47 -10.28 12.53 6.79
C LYS A 47 -10.88 12.45 5.38
N LYS A 48 -10.10 12.86 4.38
CA LYS A 48 -10.50 12.89 2.97
C LYS A 48 -9.33 12.42 2.13
N ASN A 49 -9.56 11.42 1.29
CA ASN A 49 -8.56 10.91 0.37
C ASN A 49 -8.04 12.02 -0.56
N GLU A 50 -6.73 12.04 -0.78
CA GLU A 50 -6.06 12.98 -1.70
C GLU A 50 -6.13 12.49 -3.15
N THR A 51 -6.36 11.19 -3.35
CA THR A 51 -6.56 10.54 -4.64
C THR A 51 -7.63 9.44 -4.55
N SER A 52 -7.95 8.81 -5.67
CA SER A 52 -8.87 7.68 -5.75
C SER A 52 -8.34 6.65 -6.74
N PHE A 53 -8.82 5.41 -6.68
CA PHE A 53 -8.43 4.37 -7.63
C PHE A 53 -8.58 4.83 -9.09
N ALA A 54 -9.71 5.46 -9.43
CA ALA A 54 -9.96 6.00 -10.76
C ALA A 54 -8.95 7.08 -11.18
N LEU A 55 -8.54 7.95 -10.25
CA LEU A 55 -7.52 8.97 -10.54
C LEU A 55 -6.13 8.34 -10.73
N VAL A 56 -5.79 7.33 -9.94
CA VAL A 56 -4.51 6.60 -10.09
C VAL A 56 -4.46 5.87 -11.44
N LYS A 57 -5.53 5.20 -11.86
CA LYS A 57 -5.58 4.53 -13.16
C LYS A 57 -5.59 5.50 -14.35
N LYS A 58 -6.04 6.74 -14.13
CA LYS A 58 -6.01 7.80 -15.15
C LYS A 58 -4.61 8.41 -15.29
N ASP A 59 -3.96 8.71 -14.18
CA ASP A 59 -2.65 9.38 -14.13
C ASP A 59 -1.93 8.97 -12.83
N ALA A 60 -1.09 7.95 -12.93
CA ALA A 60 -0.36 7.42 -11.78
C ALA A 60 0.76 8.38 -11.33
N ASP A 61 1.36 9.13 -12.24
CA ASP A 61 2.46 10.07 -11.96
C ASP A 61 1.98 11.20 -11.02
N GLU A 62 0.80 11.75 -11.32
CA GLU A 62 0.14 12.77 -10.49
C GLU A 62 -0.40 12.19 -9.17
N ALA A 63 -0.68 10.89 -9.11
CA ALA A 63 -1.21 10.24 -7.92
C ALA A 63 -0.13 9.70 -6.96
N ARG A 64 1.09 9.41 -7.44
CA ARG A 64 2.19 8.90 -6.60
C ARG A 64 2.51 9.86 -5.45
N GLY A 65 2.64 9.30 -4.26
CA GLY A 65 2.86 10.05 -3.02
C GLY A 65 1.59 10.57 -2.35
N LYS A 66 0.42 10.53 -3.03
CA LYS A 66 -0.85 10.91 -2.42
C LYS A 66 -1.38 9.78 -1.54
N ARG A 67 -2.07 10.18 -0.48
CA ARG A 67 -2.67 9.28 0.51
C ARG A 67 -4.11 8.93 0.14
N MET A 68 -4.47 7.68 0.44
CA MET A 68 -5.85 7.20 0.37
C MET A 68 -6.13 6.14 1.42
N CYS A 69 -7.39 6.11 1.85
CA CYS A 69 -7.98 5.06 2.67
C CYS A 69 -9.07 4.35 1.88
N THR A 70 -9.11 3.03 1.98
CA THR A 70 -10.19 2.20 1.41
C THR A 70 -10.59 1.09 2.38
N SER A 71 -11.75 0.50 2.16
CA SER A 71 -12.25 -0.65 2.91
C SER A 71 -12.67 -1.76 1.95
N GLY A 72 -12.49 -3.00 2.39
CA GLY A 72 -12.79 -4.15 1.56
C GLY A 72 -12.39 -5.47 2.21
N SER A 73 -12.35 -6.51 1.37
CA SER A 73 -12.00 -7.87 1.77
C SER A 73 -10.60 -8.25 1.30
N ILE A 74 -9.81 -8.86 2.19
CA ILE A 74 -8.49 -9.38 1.85
C ILE A 74 -8.65 -10.58 0.92
N ILE A 75 -8.10 -10.51 -0.29
CA ILE A 75 -8.03 -11.67 -1.21
C ILE A 75 -6.90 -12.60 -0.75
N GLN A 76 -5.73 -12.04 -0.47
CA GLN A 76 -4.56 -12.77 0.00
C GLN A 76 -3.69 -11.85 0.85
N ILE A 77 -2.97 -12.43 1.81
CA ILE A 77 -2.00 -11.73 2.65
C ILE A 77 -0.88 -12.70 3.02
N ALA A 78 0.36 -12.25 2.90
CA ALA A 78 1.54 -13.03 3.23
C ALA A 78 2.56 -12.17 3.98
N LYS A 79 3.30 -12.79 4.90
CA LYS A 79 4.49 -12.17 5.50
C LYS A 79 5.56 -12.04 4.41
N GLN A 80 6.20 -10.88 4.35
CA GLN A 80 7.41 -10.66 3.56
C GLN A 80 8.50 -10.07 4.44
N GLU A 81 9.74 -10.15 3.96
CA GLU A 81 10.89 -9.54 4.58
C GLU A 81 11.49 -8.53 3.60
N LEU A 82 11.57 -7.26 4.02
CA LEU A 82 12.14 -6.18 3.22
C LEU A 82 13.28 -5.54 4.02
N GLY A 83 14.52 -5.70 3.55
CA GLY A 83 15.69 -5.14 4.22
C GLY A 83 15.87 -5.62 5.67
N GLY A 84 15.53 -6.89 5.95
CA GLY A 84 15.56 -7.47 7.31
C GLY A 84 14.38 -7.06 8.20
N LEU A 85 13.46 -6.23 7.70
CA LEU A 85 12.25 -5.82 8.43
C LEU A 85 11.05 -6.64 7.98
N LYS A 86 10.19 -6.95 8.93
CA LYS A 86 8.94 -7.68 8.69
C LYS A 86 7.88 -6.73 8.16
N VAL A 87 7.31 -7.07 7.01
CA VAL A 87 6.10 -6.45 6.46
C VAL A 87 5.10 -7.53 6.07
N TYR A 88 3.92 -7.12 5.65
CA TYR A 88 2.95 -8.00 5.01
C TYR A 88 2.53 -7.43 3.68
N SER A 89 2.34 -8.26 2.67
CA SER A 89 1.83 -7.81 1.39
C SER A 89 0.67 -8.68 0.93
N GLY A 90 -0.13 -8.17 0.02
CA GLY A 90 -1.29 -8.90 -0.45
C GLY A 90 -2.16 -8.11 -1.39
N LEU A 91 -3.36 -8.65 -1.60
CA LEU A 91 -4.40 -8.00 -2.39
C LEU A 91 -5.64 -7.77 -1.52
N LEU A 92 -6.20 -6.57 -1.62
CA LEU A 92 -7.47 -6.19 -1.03
C LEU A 92 -8.43 -5.82 -2.15
N MET A 93 -9.60 -6.44 -2.16
CA MET A 93 -10.70 -6.06 -3.03
C MET A 93 -11.56 -5.05 -2.31
N THR A 94 -11.64 -3.82 -2.81
CA THR A 94 -12.49 -2.77 -2.24
C THR A 94 -13.97 -3.14 -2.39
N TYR A 95 -14.86 -2.52 -1.62
CA TYR A 95 -16.30 -2.68 -1.84
C TYR A 95 -16.76 -2.19 -3.23
N GLY A 96 -15.99 -1.31 -3.87
CA GLY A 96 -16.17 -0.88 -5.25
C GLY A 96 -15.67 -1.88 -6.30
N GLN A 97 -15.25 -3.08 -5.91
CA GLN A 97 -14.67 -4.11 -6.78
C GLN A 97 -13.34 -3.70 -7.43
N GLU A 98 -12.60 -2.80 -6.79
CA GLU A 98 -11.26 -2.38 -7.24
C GLU A 98 -10.20 -3.21 -6.50
N LEU A 99 -9.03 -3.39 -7.11
CA LEU A 99 -7.93 -4.13 -6.51
C LEU A 99 -6.85 -3.19 -5.98
N ILE A 100 -6.53 -3.34 -4.70
CA ILE A 100 -5.34 -2.72 -4.09
C ILE A 100 -4.31 -3.82 -3.85
N TRP A 101 -3.12 -3.64 -4.41
CA TRP A 101 -1.95 -4.37 -3.97
C TRP A 101 -1.30 -3.56 -2.84
N PHE A 102 -1.18 -4.17 -1.67
CA PHE A 102 -0.72 -3.47 -0.48
C PHE A 102 0.62 -3.99 0.01
N VAL A 103 1.41 -3.09 0.60
CA VAL A 103 2.48 -3.40 1.56
C VAL A 103 2.08 -2.77 2.89
N ALA A 104 1.77 -3.60 3.87
CA ALA A 104 1.33 -3.23 5.20
C ALA A 104 2.50 -3.23 6.19
N ALA A 105 2.76 -2.06 6.76
CA ALA A 105 3.57 -1.88 7.95
C ALA A 105 2.72 -2.10 9.22
N GLY A 106 3.42 -2.28 10.34
CA GLY A 106 2.79 -2.52 11.65
C GLY A 106 2.14 -3.89 11.78
N SER A 107 1.16 -3.98 12.67
CA SER A 107 0.43 -5.22 12.95
C SER A 107 -0.65 -5.45 11.90
N THR A 108 -0.81 -6.71 11.49
CA THR A 108 -2.00 -7.19 10.78
C THR A 108 -2.95 -7.94 11.72
N GLY A 109 -2.63 -8.06 13.01
CA GLY A 109 -3.42 -8.82 13.98
C GLY A 109 -3.72 -10.25 13.50
N SER A 110 -4.99 -10.62 13.53
CA SER A 110 -5.51 -11.89 13.01
C SER A 110 -6.09 -11.80 11.59
N LEU A 111 -5.82 -10.71 10.86
CA LEU A 111 -6.28 -10.55 9.49
C LEU A 111 -5.70 -11.66 8.61
N VAL A 112 -6.60 -12.33 7.91
CA VAL A 112 -6.33 -13.43 6.98
C VAL A 112 -7.15 -13.23 5.71
N GLN A 113 -7.02 -14.14 4.75
CA GLN A 113 -7.89 -14.16 3.57
C GLN A 113 -9.39 -14.11 3.98
N ARG A 114 -10.17 -13.31 3.24
CA ARG A 114 -11.59 -12.97 3.43
C ARG A 114 -11.91 -12.07 4.63
N SER A 115 -10.94 -11.71 5.48
CA SER A 115 -11.18 -10.70 6.52
C SER A 115 -11.60 -9.36 5.88
N GLN A 116 -12.56 -8.67 6.51
CA GLN A 116 -12.91 -7.30 6.17
C GLN A 116 -11.94 -6.36 6.90
N ALA A 117 -11.40 -5.38 6.20
CA ALA A 117 -10.44 -4.43 6.77
C ALA A 117 -10.52 -3.06 6.09
N ARG A 118 -10.13 -2.02 6.84
CA ARG A 118 -9.80 -0.70 6.32
C ARG A 118 -8.29 -0.57 6.24
N PHE A 119 -7.80 -0.11 5.09
CA PHE A 119 -6.38 0.09 4.82
C PHE A 119 -6.16 1.54 4.38
N CYS A 120 -5.17 2.19 4.97
CA CYS A 120 -4.79 3.57 4.67
C CYS A 120 -3.31 3.63 4.35
N GLY A 121 -2.94 4.37 3.31
CA GLY A 121 -1.55 4.44 2.88
C GLY A 121 -1.29 5.43 1.76
N VAL A 122 -0.05 5.41 1.28
CA VAL A 122 0.47 6.21 0.18
C VAL A 122 0.45 5.39 -1.11
N VAL A 123 -0.12 5.96 -2.17
CA VAL A 123 -0.07 5.37 -3.50
C VAL A 123 1.35 5.45 -4.06
N THR A 124 1.83 4.33 -4.58
CA THR A 124 3.16 4.22 -5.20
C THR A 124 3.13 3.95 -6.70
N GLY A 125 1.95 3.74 -7.27
CA GLY A 125 1.73 3.54 -8.70
C GLY A 125 0.65 2.51 -8.97
N THR A 126 0.72 1.89 -10.14
CA THR A 126 -0.09 0.73 -10.50
C THR A 126 0.74 -0.56 -10.45
N TYR A 127 0.03 -1.66 -10.21
CA TYR A 127 0.60 -3.01 -10.18
C TYR A 127 -0.30 -3.93 -10.99
N ASP A 128 0.16 -4.30 -12.17
CA ASP A 128 -0.47 -5.31 -12.99
C ASP A 128 0.21 -6.66 -12.73
N TYR A 129 -0.57 -7.74 -12.72
CA TYR A 129 -0.03 -9.07 -12.42
C TYR A 129 -0.75 -10.17 -13.16
N SER A 130 -0.01 -11.23 -13.48
CA SER A 130 -0.55 -12.47 -14.02
C SER A 130 -1.39 -13.16 -12.94
N ASN A 131 -2.70 -13.26 -13.16
CA ASN A 131 -3.63 -13.85 -12.21
C ASN A 131 -3.81 -15.37 -12.45
N SER A 132 -4.28 -16.08 -11.42
CA SER A 132 -4.48 -17.54 -11.49
C SER A 132 -5.57 -17.99 -12.46
N GLY A 133 -6.39 -17.06 -12.95
CA GLY A 133 -7.41 -17.32 -13.98
C GLY A 133 -6.87 -17.24 -15.41
N GLY A 134 -5.56 -16.99 -15.60
CA GLY A 134 -4.94 -16.88 -16.92
C GLY A 134 -5.09 -15.52 -17.60
N GLY A 135 -5.46 -14.48 -16.84
CA GLY A 135 -5.53 -13.09 -17.32
C GLY A 135 -4.63 -12.16 -16.51
N THR A 136 -4.81 -10.85 -16.72
CA THR A 136 -4.10 -9.80 -15.97
C THR A 136 -5.02 -9.19 -14.91
N GLY A 137 -4.59 -9.18 -13.65
CA GLY A 137 -5.18 -8.36 -12.61
C GLY A 137 -4.60 -6.96 -12.66
N HIS A 138 -5.45 -5.94 -12.50
CA HIS A 138 -5.05 -4.53 -12.49
C HIS A 138 -5.27 -3.94 -11.11
N ALA A 139 -4.20 -3.65 -10.38
CA ALA A 139 -4.26 -3.11 -9.04
C ALA A 139 -3.61 -1.73 -8.93
N VAL A 140 -3.95 -1.02 -7.87
CA VAL A 140 -3.20 0.16 -7.40
C VAL A 140 -2.28 -0.28 -6.27
N ALA A 141 -1.01 0.12 -6.35
CA ALA A 141 0.00 -0.18 -5.35
C ALA A 141 -0.03 0.85 -4.22
N VAL A 142 -0.10 0.38 -2.97
CA VAL A 142 -0.19 1.24 -1.78
C VAL A 142 0.69 0.71 -0.65
N VAL A 143 1.53 1.58 -0.08
CA VAL A 143 2.27 1.31 1.17
C VAL A 143 1.53 1.97 2.33
N GLY A 144 1.19 1.21 3.37
CA GLY A 144 0.31 1.72 4.42
C GLY A 144 0.16 0.81 5.63
N MET A 145 -0.93 0.96 6.36
CA MET A 145 -1.26 0.18 7.55
C MET A 145 -2.76 -0.14 7.60
N PHE A 146 -3.10 -1.22 8.30
CA PHE A 146 -4.50 -1.55 8.60
C PHE A 146 -5.02 -0.76 9.80
N ASP A 147 -6.30 -0.39 9.73
CA ASP A 147 -7.06 0.23 10.82
C ASP A 147 -7.31 -0.79 11.94
N LEU A 148 -6.32 -0.96 12.81
CA LEU A 148 -6.37 -1.86 13.97
C LEU A 148 -6.01 -1.10 15.24
N ALA A 149 -6.63 -1.44 16.36
CA ALA A 149 -6.32 -0.84 17.67
C ALA A 149 -4.83 -0.93 18.02
N SER A 150 -4.14 -2.00 17.59
CA SER A 150 -2.70 -2.17 17.79
C SER A 150 -1.83 -1.17 17.02
N ASN A 151 -2.34 -0.59 15.92
CA ASN A 151 -1.62 0.36 15.07
C ASN A 151 -1.89 1.82 15.45
N LYS A 152 -2.94 2.08 16.26
CA LYS A 152 -3.36 3.43 16.72
C LYS A 152 -2.65 3.89 18.00
N LYS A 153 -1.54 3.26 18.36
CA LYS A 153 -0.82 3.53 19.60
C LYS A 153 0.12 4.71 19.46
#